data_AF-A0AAJ4ZLN3-F1
#
_entry.id   AF-A0AAJ4ZLN3-F1
#
_cell.length_a   1.000
_cell.length_b   1.000
_cell.length_c   1.000
_cell.angle_alpha   90.00
_cell.angle_beta   90.00
_cell.angle_gamma   90.00
#
_symmetry.space_group_name_H-M   'P 1'
#
loop_
_entity.id
_entity.type
_entity.pdbx_description
1 polymer ?
#
loop_
_entity_poly.entity_id
_entity_poly.type
_entity_poly.pdbx_seq_one_letter_code
_entity_poly.pdbx_strand_id
1 'polypeptide(L)' 'MHATQSSSSARPWWREPWPWLLMAGPFVAMIGCGVTIWLAASHPDAVIHDNVVRRGLVVEKPVAVPVHDVRGGAR' A
#
# COMPACT_ATOMS: atom_id res chain seq x y z
N MET A 1 -31.58 22.55 -54.38
CA MET A 1 -30.46 21.65 -54.77
C MET A 1 -29.96 21.01 -53.49
N HIS A 2 -30.35 19.76 -53.21
CA HIS A 2 -29.93 19.06 -51.99
C HIS A 2 -28.53 18.49 -52.23
N ALA A 3 -27.55 18.94 -51.45
CA ALA A 3 -26.21 18.38 -51.45
C ALA A 3 -26.28 16.94 -50.95
N THR A 4 -25.76 16.03 -51.75
CA THR A 4 -25.63 14.60 -51.47
C THR A 4 -24.76 14.43 -50.22
N GLN A 5 -25.38 14.07 -49.09
CA GLN A 5 -24.66 13.62 -47.90
C GLN A 5 -24.08 12.24 -48.23
N SER A 6 -22.79 12.20 -48.57
CA SER A 6 -22.05 10.97 -48.75
C SER A 6 -21.86 10.32 -47.37
N SER A 7 -22.74 9.38 -47.03
CA SER A 7 -22.60 8.51 -45.86
C SER A 7 -21.45 7.52 -46.12
N SER A 8 -20.22 8.03 -46.04
CA SER A 8 -19.02 7.21 -45.94
C SER A 8 -19.26 6.19 -44.85
N SER A 9 -19.29 4.90 -45.22
CA SER A 9 -19.41 3.79 -44.29
C SER A 9 -18.30 3.93 -43.25
N ALA A 10 -18.65 4.48 -42.09
CA ALA A 10 -17.71 4.77 -41.04
C ALA A 10 -17.09 3.44 -40.62
N ARG A 11 -15.80 3.29 -40.93
CA ARG A 11 -15.05 2.11 -40.50
C ARG A 11 -15.25 1.98 -38.99
N PRO A 12 -15.52 0.76 -38.50
CA PRO A 12 -15.83 0.58 -37.10
C PRO A 12 -14.63 0.97 -36.24
N TRP A 13 -14.85 2.00 -35.41
CA TRP A 13 -13.86 2.69 -34.58
C TRP A 13 -13.03 1.78 -33.66
N TRP A 14 -13.55 0.59 -33.32
CA TRP A 14 -12.85 -0.40 -32.50
C TRP A 14 -11.69 -1.12 -33.23
N ARG A 15 -11.59 -0.96 -34.56
CA ARG A 15 -10.51 -1.55 -35.36
C ARG A 15 -9.26 -0.67 -35.42
N GLU A 16 -9.38 0.62 -35.11
CA GLU A 16 -8.22 1.49 -35.03
C GLU A 16 -7.50 1.31 -33.67
N PRO A 17 -6.15 1.34 -33.63
CA PRO A 17 -5.38 1.12 -32.39
C PRO A 17 -5.44 2.30 -31.41
N TRP A 18 -5.84 3.49 -31.88
CA TRP A 18 -5.85 4.73 -31.09
C TRP A 18 -6.80 4.69 -29.87
N PRO A 19 -8.06 4.24 -29.99
CA PRO A 19 -8.95 4.05 -28.84
C PRO A 19 -8.40 3.08 -27.80
N TRP A 20 -7.77 1.98 -28.23
CA TRP A 20 -7.19 0.99 -27.31
C TRP A 20 -6.04 1.57 -26.49
N LEU A 21 -5.18 2.40 -27.11
CA LEU A 21 -4.07 3.06 -26.42
C LEU A 21 -4.57 4.08 -25.39
N LEU A 22 -5.66 4.80 -25.68
CA LEU A 22 -6.33 5.70 -24.73
C LEU A 22 -6.93 4.94 -23.54
N MET A 23 -7.59 3.80 -23.80
CA MET A 23 -8.20 2.97 -22.75
C MET A 23 -7.17 2.19 -21.92
N ALA A 24 -5.96 1.98 -22.46
CA ALA A 24 -4.90 1.25 -21.77
C ALA A 24 -4.46 1.91 -20.45
N GLY A 25 -4.40 3.24 -20.38
CA GLY A 25 -3.99 3.96 -19.17
C GLY A 25 -4.86 3.64 -17.95
N PRO A 26 -6.19 3.89 -18.01
CA PRO A 26 -7.11 3.54 -16.94
C PRO A 26 -7.17 2.04 -16.66
N PHE A 27 -7.10 1.20 -17.70
CA PHE A 27 -7.14 -0.25 -17.55
C PHE A 27 -5.93 -0.79 -16.77
N VAL A 28 -4.73 -0.31 -17.10
CA VAL A 28 -3.49 -0.65 -16.37
C VAL A 28 -3.55 -0.15 -14.93
N ALA A 29 -4.11 1.05 -14.69
CA ALA A 29 -4.28 1.56 -13.33
C ALA A 29 -5.19 0.66 -12.47
N MET A 30 -6.32 0.21 -13.04
CA MET A 30 -7.23 -0.73 -12.36
C MET A 30 -6.55 -2.06 -12.04
N ILE A 31 -5.79 -2.61 -13.00
CA ILE A 31 -5.02 -3.85 -12.78
C ILE A 31 -3.97 -3.65 -11.69
N GLY A 32 -3.17 -2.59 -11.75
CA GLY A 32 -2.13 -2.30 -10.77
C GLY A 32 -2.69 -2.14 -9.35
N CYS A 33 -3.82 -1.44 -9.21
CA CYS A 33 -4.55 -1.32 -7.96
C CYS A 33 -5.02 -2.68 -7.44
N GLY A 34 -5.68 -3.47 -8.31
CA GLY A 34 -6.15 -4.82 -7.96
C GLY A 34 -5.02 -5.75 -7.52
N VAL A 35 -3.90 -5.75 -8.24
CA VAL A 35 -2.70 -6.54 -7.90
C VAL A 35 -2.13 -6.11 -6.56
N THR A 36 -2.06 -4.81 -6.27
CA THR A 36 -1.53 -4.30 -5.00
C THR A 36 -2.40 -4.74 -3.82
N ILE A 37 -3.72 -4.61 -3.94
CA ILE A 37 -4.67 -5.07 -2.93
C ILE A 37 -4.58 -6.59 -2.75
N TRP A 38 -4.49 -7.33 -3.86
CA TRP A 38 -4.35 -8.78 -3.82
C TRP A 38 -3.05 -9.22 -3.15
N LEU A 39 -1.93 -8.55 -3.42
CA LEU A 39 -0.65 -8.79 -2.76
C LEU A 39 -0.77 -8.54 -1.25
N ALA A 40 -1.34 -7.40 -0.86
CA ALA A 40 -1.53 -7.02 0.53
C ALA A 40 -2.45 -7.98 1.29
N ALA A 41 -3.49 -8.50 0.64
CA ALA A 41 -4.41 -9.47 1.23
C ALA A 41 -3.79 -10.88 1.31
N SER A 42 -2.97 -11.26 0.33
CA SER A 42 -2.40 -12.62 0.23
C SER A 42 -1.13 -12.77 1.08
N HIS A 43 -0.35 -11.70 1.24
CA HIS A 43 0.83 -11.65 2.09
C HIS A 43 0.59 -10.59 3.16
N PRO A 44 -0.22 -10.90 4.20
CA PRO A 44 -0.22 -10.08 5.38
C PRO A 44 1.21 -10.06 5.90
N ASP A 45 1.87 -8.90 5.75
CA ASP A 45 3.18 -8.63 6.32
C ASP A 45 3.11 -9.10 7.77
N ALA A 46 3.96 -10.07 8.13
CA ALA A 46 3.85 -10.78 9.40
C ALA A 46 3.72 -9.71 10.49
N VAL A 47 2.56 -9.72 11.17
CA VAL A 47 2.29 -8.82 12.28
C VAL A 47 3.52 -8.87 13.16
N ILE A 48 4.27 -7.76 13.26
CA ILE A 48 5.37 -7.67 14.22
C ILE A 48 4.76 -8.04 15.56
N HIS A 49 5.08 -9.26 16.00
CA HIS A 49 4.59 -9.83 17.22
C HIS A 49 5.07 -8.94 18.37
N ASP A 50 4.14 -8.19 18.93
CA ASP A 50 3.88 -8.21 20.36
C ASP A 50 5.07 -7.94 21.29
N ASN A 51 5.89 -6.93 21.00
CA ASN A 51 6.72 -6.32 22.04
C ASN A 51 6.68 -4.79 22.09
N VAL A 52 5.96 -4.14 21.18
CA VAL A 52 5.55 -2.75 21.37
C VAL A 52 4.10 -2.73 21.79
N VAL A 53 3.87 -3.11 23.06
CA VAL A 53 2.82 -2.45 23.82
C VAL A 53 3.14 -0.96 23.70
N ARG A 54 2.45 -0.26 22.81
CA ARG A 54 2.37 1.21 22.86
C ARG A 54 1.57 1.55 24.11
N ARG A 55 2.18 1.36 25.28
CA ARG A 55 1.80 2.07 26.47
C ARG A 55 2.25 3.50 26.18
N GLY A 56 1.30 4.33 25.78
CA GLY A 56 1.57 5.74 25.55
C GLY A 56 2.35 6.31 26.73
N LEU A 57 3.44 7.01 26.43
CA LEU A 57 4.31 7.72 27.37
C LEU A 57 5.13 6.83 28.33
N VAL A 58 6.44 7.13 28.37
CA VAL A 58 7.48 6.61 29.29
C VAL A 58 8.31 5.43 28.76
N VAL A 59 9.45 5.77 28.17
CA VAL A 59 10.65 4.92 28.15
C VAL A 59 11.39 5.16 29.46
N GLU A 60 11.11 4.38 30.49
CA GLU A 60 11.94 4.37 31.69
C GLU A 60 13.25 3.64 31.38
N LYS A 61 14.35 4.39 31.31
CA LYS A 61 15.68 3.80 31.42
C LYS A 61 15.75 3.11 32.79
N PRO A 62 16.11 1.83 32.89
CA PRO A 62 16.44 1.25 34.19
C PRO A 62 17.59 2.08 34.73
N VAL A 63 17.30 2.91 35.73
CA VAL A 63 18.35 3.50 36.55
C VAL A 63 19.10 2.29 37.10
N ALA A 64 20.37 2.18 36.76
CA ALA A 64 21.24 1.19 37.38
C ALA A 64 21.30 1.58 38.85
N VAL A 65 20.41 1.00 39.65
CA VAL A 65 20.57 0.95 41.10
C VAL A 65 21.50 -0.24 41.32
N PRO A 66 22.81 -0.04 41.55
CA PRO A 66 23.60 -1.07 42.21
C PRO A 66 23.02 -1.23 43.61
N VAL A 67 22.09 -2.17 43.71
CA VAL A 67 21.59 -2.69 44.97
C VAL A 67 22.67 -3.59 45.57
N HIS A 68 22.87 -3.46 46.88
CA HIS A 68 23.74 -4.25 47.75
C HIS A 68 25.26 -3.97 47.72
N ASP A 69 25.69 -3.18 48.70
CA ASP A 69 26.44 -3.79 49.81
C ASP A 69 25.88 -3.28 51.15
N VAL A 70 24.92 -4.04 51.70
CA VAL A 70 24.67 -4.08 53.14
C VAL A 70 25.39 -5.33 53.62
N ARG A 71 26.67 -5.19 53.96
CA ARG A 71 27.43 -6.22 54.66
C ARG A 71 28.44 -5.63 55.66
N GLY A 72 28.01 -5.57 56.92
CA GLY A 72 28.86 -6.05 58.02
C GLY A 72 29.26 -5.05 59.12
N GLY A 73 28.76 -5.32 60.34
CA GLY A 73 29.45 -5.09 61.63
C GLY A 73 29.54 -3.63 62.09
N ALA A 74 28.87 -3.16 63.14
CA ALA A 74 28.92 -3.68 64.51
C ALA A 74 30.32 -4.17 64.91
N ARG A 75 31.29 -3.25 65.07
CA ARG A 75 32.24 -3.13 66.21
C ARG A 75 32.80 -1.71 66.26
#